data_AF-A0A822F7D6-F1
#
_entry.id   AF-A0A822F7D6-F1
#
_cell.length_a   1.000
_cell.length_b   1.000
_cell.length_c   1.000
_cell.angle_alpha   90.00
_cell.angle_beta   90.00
_cell.angle_gamma   90.00
#
_symmetry.space_group_name_H-M   'P 1'
#
loop_
_entity.id
_entity.type
_entity.pdbx_description
1 polymer ?
#
loop_
_entity_poly.entity_id
_entity_poly.type
_entity_poly.pdbx_seq_one_letter_code
_entity_poly.pdbx_strand_id
1 'polypeptide(L)' 'LILSALGCGAFKNPPTHMASIFKSVIQQYAGYFKTIHFAIVDDHNTGNQHNPDGNYLPFKRILDGFRVNATTHELCVGMA' A
#
# COMPACT_ATOMS: atom_id res chain seq x y z
N LEU A 1 -2.91 3.87 10.50
CA LEU A 1 -2.17 4.69 9.52
C LEU A 1 -3.06 4.91 8.30
N ILE A 2 -3.11 6.12 7.75
CA ILE A 2 -3.85 6.42 6.51
C ILE A 2 -2.81 6.81 5.45
N LEU A 3 -2.84 6.14 4.31
CA LEU A 3 -1.92 6.33 3.18
C LEU A 3 -2.70 6.58 1.88
N SER A 4 -2.00 6.81 0.78
CA SER A 4 -2.57 6.95 -0.56
C SER A 4 -1.72 6.21 -1.62
N ALA A 5 -2.07 6.35 -2.89
CA ALA A 5 -1.34 5.76 -4.03
C ALA A 5 -0.05 6.54 -4.34
N LEU A 6 0.95 6.36 -3.47
CA LEU A 6 2.19 7.16 -3.47
C LEU A 6 2.88 7.17 -4.83
N GLY A 7 2.94 8.36 -5.45
CA GLY A 7 3.63 8.59 -6.73
C GLY A 7 2.92 8.05 -7.97
N CYS A 8 1.69 7.51 -7.85
CA CYS A 8 0.97 6.93 -8.99
C CYS A 8 0.27 7.96 -9.91
N GLY A 9 0.32 9.24 -9.56
CA GLY A 9 -0.15 10.36 -10.38
C GLY A 9 0.96 10.98 -11.24
N ALA A 10 1.32 12.23 -10.94
CA ALA A 10 2.32 12.99 -11.71
C ALA A 10 3.70 12.32 -11.84
N PHE A 11 4.11 11.52 -10.85
CA PHE A 11 5.39 10.79 -10.87
C PHE A 11 5.33 9.45 -11.61
N LYS A 12 4.16 9.08 -12.13
CA LYS A 12 3.97 7.95 -13.06
C LYS A 12 4.44 6.59 -12.53
N ASN A 13 4.44 6.38 -11.20
CA ASN A 13 4.71 5.05 -10.65
C ASN A 13 3.57 4.09 -11.02
N PRO A 14 3.85 2.88 -11.55
CA PRO A 14 2.81 1.91 -11.86
C PRO A 14 2.05 1.48 -10.59
N PRO A 15 0.72 1.66 -10.52
CA PRO A 15 -0.05 1.45 -9.29
C PRO A 15 -0.03 0.01 -8.79
N THR A 16 -0.07 -0.98 -9.68
CA THR A 16 0.04 -2.41 -9.34
C THR A 16 1.38 -2.74 -8.67
N HIS A 17 2.47 -2.12 -9.15
CA HIS A 17 3.79 -2.32 -8.57
C HIS A 17 3.86 -1.67 -7.18
N MET A 18 3.39 -0.42 -7.04
CA MET A 18 3.37 0.27 -5.75
C MET A 18 2.54 -0.47 -4.68
N ALA A 19 1.36 -0.97 -5.04
CA ALA A 19 0.54 -1.76 -4.13
C ALA A 19 1.26 -3.05 -3.67
N SER A 20 2.01 -3.71 -4.56
CA SER A 20 2.83 -4.88 -4.21
C SER A 20 3.97 -4.53 -3.26
N ILE A 21 4.65 -3.39 -3.45
CA ILE A 21 5.69 -2.91 -2.52
C ILE A 21 5.08 -2.63 -1.14
N PHE A 22 3.94 -1.94 -1.08
CA PHE A 22 3.24 -1.71 0.19
C PHE A 22 2.92 -3.02 0.89
N LYS A 23 2.43 -4.04 0.17
CA LYS A 23 2.17 -5.36 0.75
C LYS A 23 3.42 -5.95 1.42
N SER A 24 4.56 -5.94 0.73
CA SER A 24 5.84 -6.43 1.27
C SER A 24 6.29 -5.67 2.52
N VAL A 25 6.21 -4.33 2.50
CA VAL A 25 6.59 -3.50 3.66
C VAL A 25 5.63 -3.72 4.83
N ILE A 26 4.33 -3.84 4.58
CA ILE A 26 3.34 -4.16 5.63
C ILE A 26 3.66 -5.50 6.28
N GLN A 27 4.11 -6.49 5.50
CA GLN A 27 4.55 -7.78 6.03
C GLN A 27 5.83 -7.66 6.86
N GLN A 28 6.82 -6.90 6.37
CA GLN A 28 8.08 -6.67 7.08
C GLN A 28 7.87 -5.99 8.44
N TYR A 29 6.94 -5.03 8.52
CA TYR A 29 6.64 -4.28 9.73
C TYR A 29 5.31 -4.72 10.37
N ALA A 30 4.98 -6.00 10.26
CA ALA A 30 3.74 -6.55 10.83
C ALA A 30 3.66 -6.28 12.34
N GLY A 31 2.49 -5.80 12.79
CA GLY A 31 2.25 -5.50 14.21
C GLY A 31 2.56 -4.06 14.63
N TYR A 32 3.30 -3.27 13.84
CA TYR A 32 3.59 -1.86 14.16
C TYR A 32 2.35 -0.96 14.05
N PHE A 33 1.41 -1.30 13.16
CA PHE A 33 0.13 -0.61 13.03
C PHE A 33 -1.03 -1.58 13.14
N LYS A 34 -2.02 -1.27 13.98
CA LYS A 34 -3.26 -2.06 14.11
C LYS A 34 -4.06 -2.10 12.81
N THR A 35 -4.12 -0.99 12.07
CA THR A 35 -4.89 -0.89 10.83
C THR A 35 -4.25 0.14 9.91
N ILE A 36 -4.21 -0.17 8.61
CA ILE A 36 -3.73 0.70 7.55
C ILE A 36 -4.87 0.87 6.54
N HIS A 37 -5.25 2.11 6.26
CA HIS A 37 -6.25 2.44 5.23
C HIS A 37 -5.58 3.17 4.07
N PHE A 38 -5.93 2.79 2.84
CA PHE A 38 -5.52 3.49 1.64
C PHE A 38 -6.67 4.35 1.14
N ALA A 39 -6.59 5.66 1.38
CA ALA A 39 -7.55 6.65 0.88
C ALA A 39 -7.10 7.09 -0.53
N ILE A 40 -7.72 6.50 -1.55
CA ILE A 40 -7.37 6.71 -2.96
C ILE A 40 -8.57 7.29 -3.69
N VAL A 41 -8.34 8.41 -4.36
CA VAL A 41 -9.30 9.06 -5.26
C VAL A 41 -8.67 9.05 -6.65
N ASP A 42 -9.42 8.56 -7.63
CA ASP A 42 -9.03 8.65 -9.02
C ASP A 42 -9.45 10.03 -9.55
N ASP A 43 -8.46 10.81 -10.03
CA ASP A 43 -8.62 12.16 -10.55
C ASP A 43 -8.13 12.26 -12.01
N HIS A 44 -7.85 13.48 -12.49
CA HIS A 44 -7.35 13.72 -13.84
C HIS A 44 -5.97 13.08 -14.14
N ASN A 45 -5.24 12.56 -13.15
CA ASN A 45 -3.99 11.84 -13.33
C ASN A 45 -4.18 10.32 -13.57
N THR A 46 -5.42 9.85 -13.67
CA THR A 46 -5.76 8.44 -13.87
C THR A 46 -6.18 8.12 -15.30
N GLY A 47 -6.17 6.83 -15.67
CA GLY A 47 -6.52 6.39 -17.02
C GLY A 47 -5.43 6.65 -18.07
N ASN A 48 -4.20 6.96 -17.63
CA ASN A 48 -3.05 7.14 -18.51
C ASN A 48 -2.38 5.79 -18.80
N GLN A 49 -1.41 5.79 -19.74
CA GLN A 49 -0.68 4.58 -20.13
C GLN A 49 -0.03 3.84 -18.94
N HIS A 50 0.41 4.54 -17.89
CA HIS A 50 1.03 3.93 -16.71
C HIS A 50 0.02 3.44 -15.66
N ASN A 51 -1.24 3.88 -15.73
CA ASN A 51 -2.32 3.53 -14.79
C ASN A 51 -3.70 3.42 -15.49
N PRO A 52 -3.86 2.51 -16.48
CA PRO A 52 -5.08 2.43 -17.30
C PRO A 52 -6.33 2.08 -16.48
N ASP A 53 -6.16 1.33 -15.39
CA ASP A 53 -7.22 0.93 -14.46
C ASP A 53 -7.43 1.95 -13.32
N GLY A 54 -6.81 3.13 -13.42
CA GLY A 54 -6.72 4.09 -12.31
C GLY A 54 -5.80 3.62 -11.18
N ASN A 55 -5.88 4.31 -10.04
CA ASN A 55 -5.07 4.01 -8.86
C ASN A 55 -5.84 3.19 -7.84
N TYR A 56 -7.16 3.40 -7.72
CA TYR A 56 -7.98 2.69 -6.73
C TYR A 56 -8.02 1.18 -6.99
N LEU A 57 -8.30 0.77 -8.23
CA LEU A 57 -8.58 -0.63 -8.55
C LEU A 57 -7.36 -1.56 -8.32
N PRO A 58 -6.12 -1.21 -8.72
CA PRO A 58 -4.94 -2.02 -8.41
C PRO A 58 -4.67 -2.16 -6.90
N PHE A 59 -4.80 -1.08 -6.13
CA PHE A 59 -4.61 -1.12 -4.68
C PHE A 59 -5.69 -1.98 -4.02
N LYS A 60 -6.95 -1.83 -4.42
CA LYS A 60 -8.05 -2.67 -3.93
C LYS A 60 -7.77 -4.16 -4.17
N ARG A 61 -7.41 -4.54 -5.39
CA ARG A 61 -7.15 -5.95 -5.76
C ARG A 61 -6.07 -6.60 -4.90
N ILE A 62 -5.05 -5.84 -4.47
CA ILE A 62 -3.87 -6.38 -3.77
C ILE A 62 -4.00 -6.29 -2.24
N LEU A 63 -4.61 -5.22 -1.72
CA LEU A 63 -4.56 -4.85 -0.31
C LEU A 63 -5.92 -4.88 0.41
N ASP A 64 -7.04 -4.90 -0.32
CA ASP A 64 -8.35 -4.95 0.33
C ASP A 64 -8.54 -6.28 1.06
N GLY A 65 -8.91 -6.21 2.34
CA GLY A 65 -8.96 -7.37 3.22
C GLY A 65 -7.62 -8.05 3.53
N PHE A 66 -6.48 -7.50 3.07
CA PHE A 66 -5.17 -8.07 3.36
C PHE A 66 -4.88 -8.00 4.86
N ARG A 67 -4.46 -9.15 5.42
CA ARG A 67 -4.13 -9.29 6.84
C ARG A 67 -2.77 -9.94 6.97
N VAL A 68 -2.01 -9.45 7.95
CA VAL A 68 -0.76 -10.04 8.38
C VAL A 68 -0.81 -10.22 9.90
N ASN A 69 -0.32 -11.35 10.38
CA ASN A 69 -0.13 -11.59 11.80
C ASN A 69 1.23 -11.07 12.21
N ALA A 70 1.33 -10.45 13.38
CA ALA A 70 2.63 -10.11 13.94
C ALA A 70 3.43 -11.40 14.14
N THR A 71 4.55 -11.55 13.43
CA THR A 71 5.49 -12.63 13.68
C THR A 71 6.17 -12.32 15.00
N THR A 72 6.05 -13.22 15.98
CA THR A 72 6.53 -13.05 17.37
C THR A 72 8.07 -12.96 17.51
N HIS A 73 8.82 -12.74 16.42
CA HIS A 73 10.27 -12.87 16.40
C HIS A 73 11.08 -11.58 16.55
N GLU A 74 10.46 -10.39 16.59
CA GLU A 74 11.21 -9.12 16.67
C GLU A 74 10.69 -8.10 17.72
N LEU A 75 10.01 -8.57 18.78
CA LEU A 75 9.81 -7.75 19.98
C LEU A 75 11.10 -7.51 20.79
N CYS A 76 12.26 -8.03 20.35
CA CYS A 76 13.55 -7.90 21.03
C CYS A 76 14.47 -6.77 20.51
N VAL A 77 14.07 -5.98 19.51
CA VAL A 77 14.91 -4.87 19.01
C VAL A 77 14.11 -3.56 19.02
N GLY A 78 13.87 -2.98 20.20
CA GLY A 78 13.27 -1.65 20.25
C GLY A 78 12.55 -1.23 21.52
N MET A 79 12.55 -2.04 22.58
CA MET A 79 12.31 -1.54 23.93
C MET A 79 13.65 -1.14 24.55
N ALA A 80 14.11 0.07 24.22
CA ALA A 80 15.13 0.82 24.96
C ALA A 80 14.65 2.26 25.10
#